data_AF-A0A849G080-F1
#
_entry.id   AF-A0A849G080-F1
#
_cell.length_a   1.000
_cell.length_b   1.000
_cell.length_c   1.000
_cell.angle_alpha   90.00
_cell.angle_beta   90.00
_cell.angle_gamma   90.00
#
_symmetry.space_group_name_H-M   'P 1'
#
loop_
_entity.id
_entity.type
_entity.pdbx_description
1 polymer ?
#
loop_
_entity_poly.entity_id
_entity_poly.type
_entity_poly.pdbx_seq_one_letter_code
_entity_poly.pdbx_strand_id
1 'polypeptide(L)'
;MNRIVQFRDLGVQDFKECWDYQESLLAKAIAIKKENRDKDEYETVLPENHLLFVEHSHVYTLGKSGSADNLLIDDESLEQKRATYYKINRGGDITYHGPGQIVG
;
A
#
# COMPACT_ATOMS: atom_id res chain seq x y z
N MET A 1 -17.43 13.30 -10.91
CA MET A 1 -16.56 12.68 -9.88
C MET A 1 -17.13 11.33 -9.48
N ASN A 2 -16.34 10.25 -9.49
CA ASN A 2 -16.81 8.90 -9.18
C ASN A 2 -17.00 8.74 -7.67
N ARG A 3 -18.20 8.32 -7.24
CA ARG A 3 -18.57 8.12 -5.82
C ARG A 3 -18.68 6.65 -5.41
N ILE A 4 -18.53 5.73 -6.35
CA ILE A 4 -18.56 4.30 -6.06
C ILE A 4 -17.18 3.90 -5.54
N VAL A 5 -17.17 3.17 -4.42
CA VAL A 5 -15.95 2.61 -3.81
C VAL A 5 -16.07 1.10 -3.85
N GLN A 6 -15.09 0.45 -4.47
CA GLN A 6 -14.95 -0.99 -4.52
C GLN A 6 -14.25 -1.46 -3.23
N PHE A 7 -15.03 -1.99 -2.30
CA PHE A 7 -14.49 -2.59 -1.08
C PHE A 7 -13.99 -4.01 -1.36
N ARG A 8 -12.81 -4.36 -0.84
CA ARG A 8 -12.30 -5.75 -0.81
C ARG A 8 -11.62 -6.03 0.52
N ASP A 9 -12.02 -7.13 1.13
CA ASP A 9 -11.28 -7.74 2.23
C ASP A 9 -10.30 -8.75 1.64
N LEU A 10 -9.00 -8.49 1.80
CA LEU A 10 -7.91 -9.34 1.30
C LEU A 10 -7.52 -10.42 2.32
N GLY A 11 -8.07 -10.37 3.54
CA GLY A 11 -7.72 -11.27 4.63
C GLY A 11 -6.27 -11.09 5.08
N VAL A 12 -5.58 -12.19 5.32
CA VAL A 12 -4.16 -12.19 5.72
C VAL A 12 -3.30 -12.34 4.47
N GLN A 13 -2.43 -11.36 4.19
CA GLN A 13 -1.50 -11.40 3.05
C GLN A 13 -0.10 -10.92 3.43
N ASP A 14 0.91 -11.38 2.68
CA ASP A 14 2.24 -10.79 2.76
C ASP A 14 2.22 -9.31 2.37
N PHE A 15 3.08 -8.52 3.02
CA PHE A 15 3.12 -7.08 2.80
C PHE A 15 3.50 -6.73 1.36
N LYS A 16 4.47 -7.44 0.77
CA LYS A 16 4.96 -7.16 -0.58
C LYS A 16 3.92 -7.52 -1.64
N GLU A 17 3.26 -8.67 -1.48
CA GLU A 17 2.16 -9.07 -2.36
C GLU A 17 1.02 -8.05 -2.37
N CYS A 18 0.60 -7.60 -1.18
CA CYS A 18 -0.44 -6.57 -1.04
C CYS A 18 0.03 -5.23 -1.64
N TRP A 19 1.28 -4.83 -1.39
CA TRP A 19 1.82 -3.60 -1.94
C TRP A 19 1.91 -3.63 -3.48
N ASP A 20 2.37 -4.73 -4.07
CA ASP A 20 2.41 -4.90 -5.53
C ASP A 20 1.00 -4.87 -6.14
N TYR A 21 0.02 -5.43 -5.43
CA TYR A 21 -1.38 -5.32 -5.83
C TYR A 21 -1.89 -3.86 -5.79
N GLN A 22 -1.58 -3.11 -4.72
CA GLN A 22 -1.91 -1.68 -4.62
C GLN A 22 -1.27 -0.86 -5.76
N GLU A 23 0.00 -1.09 -6.06
CA GLU A 23 0.70 -0.43 -7.17
C GLU A 23 0.03 -0.75 -8.51
N SER A 24 -0.45 -1.98 -8.71
CA SER A 24 -1.19 -2.36 -9.93
C SER A 24 -2.51 -1.60 -10.08
N LEU A 25 -3.24 -1.35 -8.98
CA LEU A 25 -4.48 -0.56 -9.00
C LEU A 25 -4.18 0.91 -9.27
N LEU A 26 -3.14 1.46 -8.64
CA LEU A 26 -2.68 2.82 -8.88
C LEU A 26 -2.26 3.02 -10.35
N ALA A 27 -1.50 2.10 -10.91
CA ALA A 27 -1.08 2.15 -12.31
C ALA A 27 -2.26 2.18 -13.28
N LYS A 28 -3.30 1.36 -13.04
CA LYS A 28 -4.54 1.39 -13.83
C LYS A 28 -5.25 2.74 -13.74
N ALA A 29 -5.38 3.30 -12.54
CA ALA A 29 -6.00 4.61 -12.35
C ALA A 29 -5.22 5.74 -13.06
N ILE A 30 -3.89 5.68 -13.04
CA ILE A 30 -3.02 6.63 -13.76
C ILE A 30 -3.18 6.48 -15.28
N ALA A 31 -3.25 5.25 -15.79
CA ALA A 31 -3.45 4.99 -17.22
C ALA A 31 -4.77 5.61 -17.72
N ILE A 32 -5.87 5.39 -17.00
CA ILE A 32 -7.17 6.00 -17.31
C ILE A 32 -7.07 7.54 -17.34
N LYS A 33 -6.44 8.14 -16.33
CA LYS A 33 -6.24 9.60 -16.27
C LYS A 33 -5.41 10.12 -17.45
N LYS A 34 -4.40 9.36 -17.87
CA LYS A 34 -3.55 9.71 -19.02
C LYS A 34 -4.32 9.63 -20.33
N GLU A 35 -5.12 8.59 -20.52
CA GLU A 35 -5.98 8.43 -21.71
C GLU A 35 -7.07 9.49 -21.80
N ASN A 36 -7.56 9.99 -20.66
CA ASN A 36 -8.55 11.07 -20.62
C ASN A 36 -7.96 12.45 -20.94
N ARG A 37 -6.63 12.62 -20.96
CA ARG A 37 -5.98 13.93 -21.07
C ARG A 37 -6.40 14.70 -22.32
N ASP A 38 -6.60 13.97 -23.41
CA ASP A 38 -6.89 14.53 -24.73
C ASP A 38 -8.37 14.33 -25.14
N LYS A 39 -9.22 13.87 -24.20
CA LYS A 39 -10.64 13.61 -24.43
C LYS A 39 -11.50 14.73 -23.86
N ASP A 40 -12.63 14.98 -24.51
CA ASP A 40 -13.66 15.85 -23.95
C ASP A 40 -14.31 15.19 -22.72
N GLU A 41 -14.86 16.01 -21.82
CA GLU A 41 -15.43 15.57 -20.54
C GLU A 41 -16.45 14.41 -20.68
N TYR A 42 -17.26 14.45 -21.74
CA TYR A 42 -18.30 13.45 -22.01
C TYR A 42 -17.75 12.09 -22.50
N GLU A 43 -16.49 12.03 -22.93
CA GLU A 43 -15.79 10.80 -23.35
C GLU A 43 -14.81 10.28 -22.29
N THR A 44 -14.62 11.03 -21.20
CA THR A 44 -13.71 10.63 -20.12
C THR A 44 -14.26 9.45 -19.32
N VAL A 45 -13.38 8.50 -19.01
CA VAL A 45 -13.71 7.38 -18.13
C VAL A 45 -13.21 7.68 -16.73
N LEU A 46 -14.06 7.59 -15.71
CA LEU A 46 -13.61 7.84 -14.34
C LEU A 46 -12.85 6.61 -13.79
N PRO A 47 -11.70 6.81 -13.12
CA PRO A 47 -11.00 5.71 -12.47
C PRO A 47 -11.83 5.12 -11.32
N GLU A 48 -11.57 3.85 -11.02
CA GLU A 48 -12.17 3.15 -9.87
C GLU A 48 -11.57 3.66 -8.55
N ASN A 49 -12.40 3.77 -7.51
CA ASN A 49 -11.94 3.97 -6.15
C ASN A 49 -11.96 2.63 -5.42
N HIS A 50 -10.95 2.35 -4.61
CA HIS A 50 -10.85 1.10 -3.83
C HIS A 50 -10.65 1.39 -2.34
N LEU A 51 -11.25 0.57 -1.50
CA LEU A 51 -10.93 0.45 -0.08
C LEU A 51 -10.56 -1.01 0.18
N LEU A 52 -9.32 -1.24 0.60
CA LEU A 52 -8.79 -2.57 0.81
C LEU A 52 -8.57 -2.77 2.31
N PHE A 53 -9.11 -3.84 2.88
CA PHE A 53 -8.72 -4.29 4.21
C PHE A 53 -7.78 -5.48 4.11
N VAL A 54 -6.78 -5.51 4.98
CA VAL A 54 -5.79 -6.57 5.03
C VAL A 54 -5.17 -6.65 6.42
N GLU A 55 -4.77 -7.85 6.82
CA GLU A 55 -3.86 -8.10 7.94
C GLU A 55 -2.54 -8.64 7.39
N HIS A 56 -1.43 -8.29 8.02
CA HIS A 56 -0.09 -8.71 7.57
C HIS A 56 0.57 -9.64 8.57
N SER A 57 1.47 -10.49 8.07
CA SER A 57 2.53 -11.05 8.91
C SER A 57 3.41 -9.92 9.47
N HIS A 58 4.20 -10.21 10.51
CA HIS A 58 5.06 -9.22 11.15
C HIS A 58 5.92 -8.46 10.13
N VAL A 59 5.73 -7.15 10.05
CA VAL A 59 6.45 -6.30 9.09
C VAL A 59 6.70 -4.92 9.66
N TYR A 60 7.91 -4.41 9.44
CA TYR A 60 8.27 -3.02 9.66
C TYR A 60 8.36 -2.31 8.32
N THR A 61 7.78 -1.11 8.23
CA THR A 61 7.88 -0.29 7.03
C THR A 61 8.48 1.06 7.35
N LEU A 62 9.41 1.53 6.52
CA LEU A 62 9.99 2.87 6.59
C LEU A 62 9.39 3.74 5.47
N GLY A 63 8.73 4.83 5.85
CA GLY A 63 8.22 5.81 4.89
C GLY A 63 9.32 6.65 4.25
N LYS A 64 8.94 7.46 3.26
CA LYS A 64 9.85 8.28 2.45
C LYS A 64 10.64 9.30 3.29
N SER A 65 10.02 9.84 4.33
CA SER A 65 10.63 10.85 5.22
C SER A 65 11.23 10.24 6.47
N GLY A 66 11.25 8.91 6.59
CA GLY A 66 11.76 8.23 7.77
C GLY A 66 13.27 8.15 7.80
N SER A 67 13.84 8.11 9.00
CA SER A 67 15.27 7.86 9.19
C SER A 67 15.51 6.38 9.45
N ALA A 68 16.53 5.82 8.80
CA ALA A 68 16.98 4.46 9.10
C ALA A 68 17.47 4.35 10.56
N ASP A 69 17.93 5.46 11.15
CA ASP A 69 18.37 5.51 12.56
C ASP A 69 17.23 5.24 13.56
N ASN A 70 15.97 5.38 13.13
CA ASN A 70 14.80 5.10 13.97
C ASN A 70 14.44 3.60 13.96
N LEU A 71 15.10 2.80 13.13
CA LEU A 71 15.02 1.35 13.19
C LEU A 71 15.92 0.86 14.34
N LEU A 72 15.32 0.68 15.52
CA LEU A 72 16.01 0.15 16.71
C LEU A 72 16.22 -1.38 16.67
N ILE A 73 15.87 -2.03 15.56
CA ILE A 73 15.91 -3.47 15.37
C ILE A 73 16.94 -3.79 14.28
N ASP A 74 17.93 -4.61 14.63
CA ASP A 74 18.91 -5.12 13.67
C ASP A 74 18.36 -6.31 12.87
N ASP A 75 19.07 -6.69 11.81
CA ASP A 75 18.69 -7.79 10.92
C ASP A 75 18.56 -9.13 11.67
N GLU A 76 19.43 -9.38 12.67
CA GLU A 76 19.37 -10.59 13.50
C GLU A 76 18.06 -10.64 14.32
N SER A 77 17.65 -9.51 14.89
CA SER A 77 16.38 -9.40 15.60
C SER A 77 15.16 -9.54 14.69
N LEU A 78 15.24 -9.10 13.42
CA LEU A 78 14.18 -9.32 12.42
C LEU A 78 14.01 -10.81 12.12
N GLU A 79 15.12 -11.53 11.90
CA GLU A 79 15.10 -12.97 11.64
C GLU A 79 14.53 -13.76 12.83
N GLN A 80 14.98 -13.46 14.05
CA GLN A 80 14.48 -14.10 15.27
C GLN A 80 12.97 -13.91 15.46
N LYS A 81 12.47 -12.71 15.15
CA LYS A 81 11.04 -12.35 15.23
C LYS A 81 10.23 -12.78 14.01
N ARG A 82 10.88 -13.33 12.98
CA ARG A 82 10.28 -13.65 11.67
C ARG A 82 9.52 -12.45 11.09
N ALA A 83 10.11 -11.27 11.22
CA ALA A 83 9.56 -10.01 10.73
C ALA A 83 10.27 -9.57 9.45
N THR A 84 9.53 -9.00 8.51
CA THR A 84 10.09 -8.43 7.29
C THR A 84 10.29 -6.91 7.43
N TYR A 85 11.15 -6.33 6.60
CA TYR A 85 11.39 -4.89 6.57
C TYR A 85 11.34 -4.35 5.14
N TYR A 86 10.56 -3.28 4.93
CA TYR A 86 10.44 -2.63 3.61
C TYR A 86 10.57 -1.12 3.71
N LYS A 87 11.35 -0.53 2.79
CA LYS A 87 11.33 0.91 2.54
C LYS A 87 10.30 1.21 1.44
N ILE A 88 9.34 2.08 1.74
CA ILE A 88 8.18 2.34 0.87
C ILE A 88 7.93 3.84 0.68
N ASN A 89 7.11 4.17 -0.33
CA ASN A 89 6.86 5.54 -0.77
C ASN A 89 5.70 6.23 -0.04
N ARG A 90 5.37 5.84 1.21
CA ARG A 90 4.36 6.53 2.03
C ARG A 90 4.98 7.70 2.80
N GLY A 91 4.13 8.63 3.23
CA GLY A 91 4.52 9.64 4.21
C GLY A 91 4.80 9.05 5.60
N GLY A 92 5.42 9.85 6.47
CA GLY A 92 5.77 9.45 7.84
C GLY A 92 7.07 8.64 7.94
N ASP A 93 7.36 8.20 9.16
CA ASP A 93 8.60 7.53 9.54
C ASP A 93 8.42 5.99 9.55
N ILE A 94 9.02 5.28 10.51
CA ILE A 94 8.85 3.84 10.70
C ILE A 94 7.51 3.49 11.34
N THR A 95 6.92 2.37 10.94
CA THR A 95 5.77 1.75 11.62
C THR A 95 5.84 0.23 11.55
N TYR A 96 5.04 -0.43 12.37
CA TYR A 96 4.91 -1.88 12.41
C TYR A 96 3.48 -2.30 12.04
N HIS A 97 3.37 -3.43 11.34
CA HIS A 97 2.13 -4.16 11.12
C HIS A 97 2.28 -5.64 11.47
N GLY A 98 1.20 -6.26 11.93
CA GLY A 98 1.19 -7.69 12.24
C GLY A 98 -0.20 -8.26 12.49
N PRO A 99 -0.28 -9.55 12.85
CA PRO A 99 -1.57 -10.23 13.05
C PRO A 99 -2.44 -9.54 14.10
N GLY A 100 -3.74 -9.43 13.82
CA GLY A 100 -4.72 -8.74 14.68
C GLY A 100 -4.82 -7.23 14.44
N GLN A 101 -4.00 -6.66 13.56
CA GLN A 101 -4.10 -5.26 13.14
C GLN A 101 -4.73 -5.17 11.75
N ILE A 102 -5.94 -4.60 11.68
CA ILE A 102 -6.58 -4.25 10.41
C ILE A 102 -5.85 -3.04 9.79
N VAL A 103 -5.42 -3.19 8.54
CA VAL A 103 -4.80 -2.13 7.72
C VAL A 103 -5.75 -1.80 6.56
N GLY A 104 -5.93 -0.52 6.25
CA GLY A 104 -6.74 -0.02 5.13
C GLY A 104 -6.59 1.46 4.85
#